data_AF-A0A9D1J188-F1
#
_entry.id   AF-A0A9D1J188-F1
#
_cell.length_a   1.000
_cell.length_b   1.000
_cell.length_c   1.000
_cell.angle_alpha   90.00
_cell.angle_beta   90.00
_cell.angle_gamma   90.00
#
_symmetry.space_group_name_H-M   'P 1'
#
loop_
_entity.id
_entity.type
_entity.pdbx_description
1 polymer ?
#
loop_
_entity_poly.entity_id
_entity_poly.type
_entity_poly.pdbx_seq_one_letter_code
_entity_poly.pdbx_strand_id
1 'polypeptide(L)'
;MSLKTISEVAKEFHVSTRMLRYYDEMGLLPSIRADGSQYRLYDADTLERLRQILLLRSLRIPLRQIAEILQEPDSERTAAVFRECIAKFDAEIAELKAISTVLKRLTERPDPLPEADGVAPIVDHSPALPVCGGKINAERIDFMDACPMIHGLGGEAEQVRILYLPPCDAAAVRFVGESPEENAERLLCDFVENTRLHQKKPDLRVFGFNNPSPHGQEPYGYEFWVTIPEGMEVPAPAERKRFPGGLYAAHCIRMGDFQEWGFLNRWVETNGVYERDSGRGPDGMGGCLEEHLNAFLRFENGAAGRFSQVDLLTPIREKK
;
A
#
# COMPACT_ATOMS: atom_id res chain seq x y z
N MET A 1 32.56 -2.75 -13.05
CA MET A 1 31.14 -3.19 -13.02
C MET A 1 30.28 -2.03 -13.48
N SER A 2 29.24 -2.27 -14.29
CA SER A 2 28.38 -1.19 -14.78
C SER A 2 27.38 -0.78 -13.69
N LEU A 3 27.40 0.49 -13.29
CA LEU A 3 26.36 1.06 -12.43
C LEU A 3 25.11 1.36 -13.26
N LYS A 4 23.93 1.22 -12.67
CA LYS A 4 22.65 1.58 -13.29
C LYS A 4 21.95 2.68 -12.50
N THR A 5 21.30 3.60 -13.19
CA THR A 5 20.46 4.64 -12.59
C THR A 5 19.13 4.06 -12.08
N ILE A 6 18.49 4.75 -11.15
CA ILE A 6 17.17 4.33 -10.63
C ILE A 6 16.12 4.12 -11.73
N SER A 7 16.14 4.92 -12.78
CA SER A 7 15.19 4.83 -13.90
C SER A 7 15.44 3.58 -14.75
N GLU A 8 16.71 3.21 -14.97
CA GLU A 8 17.08 1.98 -15.68
C GLU A 8 16.66 0.74 -14.88
N VAL A 9 16.92 0.73 -13.58
CA VAL A 9 16.52 -0.37 -12.68
C VAL A 9 15.01 -0.51 -12.61
N ALA A 10 14.28 0.59 -12.43
CA ALA A 10 12.82 0.60 -12.41
C ALA A 10 12.23 -0.03 -13.68
N LYS A 11 12.80 0.32 -14.85
CA LYS A 11 12.37 -0.23 -16.14
C LYS A 11 12.70 -1.72 -16.29
N GLU A 12 13.90 -2.14 -15.90
CA GLU A 12 14.36 -3.53 -16.01
C GLU A 12 13.58 -4.49 -15.12
N PHE A 13 13.25 -4.05 -13.90
CA PHE A 13 12.56 -4.87 -12.90
C PHE A 13 11.04 -4.67 -12.90
N HIS A 14 10.51 -3.82 -13.78
CA HIS A 14 9.09 -3.46 -13.85
C HIS A 14 8.53 -2.97 -12.50
N VAL A 15 9.33 -2.17 -11.79
CA VAL A 15 8.97 -1.57 -10.50
C VAL A 15 8.95 -0.05 -10.61
N SER A 16 8.34 0.63 -9.65
CA SER A 16 8.36 2.09 -9.62
C SER A 16 9.66 2.63 -9.03
N THR A 17 10.10 3.79 -9.50
CA THR A 17 11.21 4.52 -8.86
C THR A 17 10.91 4.87 -7.41
N ARG A 18 9.62 5.10 -7.08
CA ARG A 18 9.12 5.30 -5.71
C ARG A 18 9.40 4.09 -4.81
N MET A 19 9.16 2.87 -5.29
CA MET A 19 9.52 1.65 -4.55
C MET A 19 11.02 1.58 -4.28
N LEU A 20 11.84 1.81 -5.30
CA LEU A 20 13.30 1.72 -5.16
C LEU A 20 13.84 2.74 -4.15
N ARG A 21 13.36 3.99 -4.21
CA ARG A 21 13.70 5.02 -3.22
C ARG A 21 13.27 4.60 -1.81
N TYR A 22 12.07 4.07 -1.67
CA TYR A 22 11.56 3.62 -0.39
C TYR A 22 12.43 2.49 0.20
N TYR A 23 12.86 1.51 -0.61
CA TYR A 23 13.74 0.45 -0.14
C TYR A 23 15.13 0.95 0.23
N ASP A 24 15.65 1.93 -0.49
CA ASP A 24 16.93 2.58 -0.18
C ASP A 24 16.87 3.39 1.13
N GLU A 25 15.80 4.18 1.32
CA GLU A 25 15.54 4.94 2.57
C GLU A 25 15.40 4.03 3.79
N MET A 26 14.82 2.84 3.62
CA MET A 26 14.78 1.81 4.66
C MET A 26 16.15 1.15 4.93
N GLY A 27 17.18 1.46 4.16
CA GLY A 27 18.47 0.76 4.17
C GLY A 27 18.39 -0.67 3.65
N LEU A 28 17.26 -1.04 3.04
CA LEU A 28 17.01 -2.38 2.51
C LEU A 28 17.67 -2.57 1.14
N LEU A 29 17.77 -1.51 0.34
CA LEU A 29 18.38 -1.52 -0.98
C LEU A 29 19.32 -0.31 -1.14
N PRO A 30 20.50 -0.33 -0.50
CA PRO A 30 21.37 0.84 -0.44
C PRO A 30 21.87 1.24 -1.84
N SER A 31 21.74 2.50 -2.22
CA SER A 31 22.35 3.02 -3.44
C SER A 31 23.73 3.63 -3.22
N ILE A 32 24.50 3.70 -4.31
CA ILE A 32 25.76 4.43 -4.41
C ILE A 32 25.47 5.81 -4.98
N ARG A 33 26.16 6.83 -4.47
CA ARG A 33 26.15 8.17 -5.05
C ARG A 33 27.53 8.48 -5.61
N ALA A 34 27.60 8.90 -6.88
CA ALA A 34 28.86 9.36 -7.45
C ALA A 34 29.23 10.73 -6.86
N ASP A 35 30.53 11.02 -6.75
CA ASP A 35 31.03 12.30 -6.22
C ASP A 35 30.40 13.50 -6.96
N GLY A 36 29.71 14.37 -6.21
CA GLY A 36 29.03 15.55 -6.76
C GLY A 36 27.68 15.29 -7.45
N SER A 37 27.20 14.05 -7.47
CA SER A 37 25.92 13.66 -8.05
C SER A 37 24.86 13.41 -6.95
N GLN A 38 23.64 13.90 -7.17
CA GLN A 38 22.48 13.53 -6.35
C GLN A 38 21.83 12.21 -6.83
N TYR A 39 22.25 11.68 -7.98
CA TYR A 39 21.64 10.48 -8.55
C TYR A 39 22.00 9.20 -7.78
N ARG A 40 20.96 8.42 -7.46
CA ARG A 40 21.08 7.05 -6.92
C ARG A 40 21.51 6.08 -8.01
N LEU A 41 22.61 5.38 -7.77
CA LEU A 41 23.20 4.37 -8.65
C LEU A 41 23.20 3.00 -7.96
N TYR A 42 23.00 1.95 -8.74
CA TYR A 42 22.91 0.58 -8.27
C TYR A 42 23.95 -0.29 -8.97
N ASP A 43 24.72 -1.04 -8.20
CA ASP A 43 25.70 -2.02 -8.69
C ASP A 43 25.07 -3.42 -8.81
N ALA A 44 25.85 -4.39 -9.31
CA ALA A 44 25.36 -5.74 -9.56
C ALA A 44 24.87 -6.45 -8.28
N ASP A 45 25.56 -6.25 -7.15
CA ASP A 45 25.22 -6.87 -5.87
C ASP A 45 23.91 -6.31 -5.33
N THR A 46 23.69 -5.00 -5.49
CA THR A 46 22.43 -4.35 -5.13
C THR A 46 21.27 -4.84 -6.00
N LEU A 47 21.49 -5.09 -7.29
CA LEU A 47 20.47 -5.67 -8.17
C LEU A 47 20.13 -7.12 -7.80
N GLU A 48 21.10 -7.90 -7.34
CA GLU A 48 20.83 -9.25 -6.82
C GLU A 48 20.02 -9.20 -5.53
N ARG A 49 20.33 -8.27 -4.64
CA ARG A 49 19.53 -8.00 -3.44
C ARG A 49 18.10 -7.58 -3.79
N LEU A 50 17.90 -6.75 -4.82
CA LEU A 50 16.57 -6.39 -5.31
C LEU A 50 15.78 -7.63 -5.76
N ARG A 51 16.40 -8.58 -6.49
CA ARG A 51 15.74 -9.84 -6.89
C ARG A 51 15.22 -10.61 -5.68
N GLN A 52 16.04 -10.74 -4.65
CA GLN A 52 15.67 -11.43 -3.40
C GLN A 52 14.50 -10.73 -2.69
N ILE A 53 14.54 -9.39 -2.61
CA ILE A 53 13.45 -8.60 -2.01
C ILE A 53 12.14 -8.86 -2.78
N LEU A 54 12.15 -8.73 -4.11
CA LEU A 54 10.95 -8.90 -4.93
C LEU A 54 10.39 -10.33 -4.82
N LEU A 55 11.24 -11.34 -4.74
CA LEU A 55 10.82 -12.72 -4.49
C LEU A 55 10.13 -12.86 -3.13
N LEU A 56 10.73 -12.37 -2.06
CA LEU A 56 10.14 -12.48 -0.73
C LEU A 56 8.85 -11.67 -0.62
N ARG A 57 8.75 -10.54 -1.33
CA ARG A 57 7.51 -9.75 -1.45
C ARG A 57 6.39 -10.52 -2.14
N SER A 58 6.69 -11.26 -3.21
CA SER A 58 5.68 -12.07 -3.91
C SER A 58 5.10 -13.16 -3.00
N LEU A 59 5.89 -13.67 -2.04
CA LEU A 59 5.43 -14.58 -0.99
C LEU A 59 4.60 -13.92 0.13
N ARG A 60 4.15 -12.66 -0.07
CA ARG A 60 3.43 -11.82 0.92
C ARG A 60 4.21 -11.64 2.24
N ILE A 61 5.54 -11.76 2.23
CA ILE A 61 6.38 -11.52 3.40
C ILE A 61 6.52 -9.99 3.61
N PRO A 62 6.27 -9.45 4.82
CA PRO A 62 6.46 -8.05 5.12
C PRO A 62 7.92 -7.59 4.96
N LEU A 63 8.13 -6.37 4.46
CA LEU A 63 9.47 -5.78 4.24
C LEU A 63 10.37 -5.81 5.47
N ARG A 64 9.80 -5.71 6.68
CA ARG A 64 10.57 -5.84 7.92
C ARG A 64 11.20 -7.23 8.07
N GLN A 65 10.43 -8.29 7.87
CA GLN A 65 10.95 -9.65 7.93
C GLN A 65 11.94 -9.91 6.80
N ILE A 66 11.72 -9.30 5.62
CA ILE A 66 12.69 -9.32 4.52
C ILE A 66 14.01 -8.66 4.94
N ALA A 67 13.97 -7.50 5.60
CA ALA A 67 15.15 -6.84 6.12
C ALA A 67 15.89 -7.73 7.12
N GLU A 68 15.18 -8.39 8.04
CA GLU A 68 15.76 -9.32 9.00
C GLU A 68 16.44 -10.51 8.32
N ILE A 69 15.82 -11.11 7.29
CA ILE A 69 16.39 -12.21 6.49
C ILE A 69 17.66 -11.77 5.76
N LEU A 70 17.67 -10.55 5.20
CA LEU A 70 18.74 -10.08 4.33
C LEU A 70 19.89 -9.35 5.04
N GLN A 71 19.73 -8.96 6.31
CA GLN A 71 20.77 -8.32 7.12
C GLN A 71 21.61 -9.33 7.90
N GLU A 72 20.98 -10.37 8.43
CA GLU A 72 21.64 -11.45 9.17
C GLU A 72 21.33 -12.79 8.49
N PRO A 73 22.24 -13.30 7.63
CA PRO A 73 22.04 -14.59 6.97
C PRO A 73 22.20 -15.75 7.96
N ASP A 74 21.18 -15.93 8.81
CA ASP A 74 20.98 -17.08 9.68
C ASP A 74 19.90 -17.97 9.06
N SER A 75 20.30 -19.19 8.71
CA SER A 75 19.41 -20.19 8.10
C SER A 75 18.25 -20.58 9.03
N GLU A 76 18.48 -20.63 10.35
CA GLU A 76 17.44 -20.99 11.31
C GLU A 76 16.42 -19.87 11.47
N ARG A 77 16.88 -18.62 11.56
CA ARG A 77 16.01 -17.44 11.60
C ARG A 77 15.16 -17.31 10.34
N THR A 78 15.78 -17.49 9.17
CA THR A 78 15.08 -17.49 7.89
C THR A 78 14.02 -18.59 7.83
N ALA A 79 14.38 -19.81 8.24
CA ALA A 79 13.45 -20.93 8.31
C ALA A 79 12.32 -20.69 9.32
N ALA A 80 12.56 -19.97 10.42
CA ALA A 80 11.54 -19.59 11.38
C ALA A 80 10.51 -18.62 10.77
N VAL A 81 10.96 -17.58 10.05
CA VAL A 81 10.07 -16.66 9.32
C VAL A 81 9.22 -17.42 8.31
N PHE A 82 9.81 -18.32 7.52
CA PHE A 82 9.05 -19.10 6.54
C PHE A 82 8.03 -20.03 7.20
N ARG A 83 8.37 -20.68 8.31
CA ARG A 83 7.42 -21.50 9.08
C ARG A 83 6.25 -20.67 9.62
N GLU A 84 6.52 -19.47 10.10
CA GLU A 84 5.47 -18.53 10.54
C GLU A 84 4.55 -18.13 9.37
N CYS A 85 5.12 -17.82 8.20
CA CYS A 85 4.34 -17.51 7.00
C CYS A 85 3.46 -18.68 6.55
N ILE A 86 4.02 -19.90 6.52
CA ILE A 86 3.26 -21.12 6.18
C ILE A 86 2.09 -21.30 7.14
N ALA A 87 2.33 -21.22 8.46
CA ALA A 87 1.28 -21.38 9.46
C ALA A 87 0.16 -20.33 9.31
N LYS A 88 0.53 -19.08 8.98
CA LYS A 88 -0.44 -18.02 8.72
C LYS A 88 -1.30 -18.30 7.48
N PHE A 89 -0.69 -18.74 6.38
CA PHE A 89 -1.43 -19.07 5.16
C PHE A 89 -2.31 -20.31 5.33
N ASP A 90 -1.84 -21.33 6.06
CA ASP A 90 -2.67 -22.50 6.39
C ASP A 90 -3.92 -22.11 7.19
N ALA A 91 -3.80 -21.15 8.12
CA ALA A 91 -4.94 -20.60 8.84
C ALA A 91 -5.91 -19.82 7.93
N GLU A 92 -5.39 -18.96 7.06
CA GLU A 92 -6.20 -18.21 6.07
C GLU A 92 -6.93 -19.17 5.11
N ILE A 93 -6.25 -20.23 4.64
CA ILE A 93 -6.85 -21.28 3.83
C ILE A 93 -7.97 -22.01 4.58
N ALA A 94 -7.76 -22.33 5.86
CA ALA A 94 -8.76 -23.01 6.68
C ALA A 94 -10.02 -22.13 6.87
N GLU A 95 -9.83 -20.84 7.13
CA GLU A 95 -10.92 -19.86 7.26
C GLU A 95 -11.71 -19.72 5.95
N LEU A 96 -11.02 -19.48 4.83
CA LEU A 96 -11.65 -19.36 3.52
C LEU A 96 -12.41 -20.64 3.11
N LYS A 97 -11.87 -21.82 3.44
CA LYS A 97 -12.58 -23.10 3.23
C LYS A 97 -13.83 -23.22 4.10
N ALA A 98 -13.79 -22.74 5.34
CA ALA A 98 -14.96 -22.73 6.22
C ALA A 98 -16.05 -21.81 5.65
N ILE A 99 -15.69 -20.59 5.25
CA ILE A 99 -16.60 -19.64 4.60
C ILE A 99 -17.20 -20.26 3.32
N SER A 100 -16.38 -20.83 2.44
CA SER A 100 -16.84 -21.47 1.21
C SER A 100 -17.82 -22.62 1.49
N THR A 101 -17.57 -23.41 2.55
CA THR A 101 -18.45 -24.51 2.96
C THR A 101 -19.81 -24.00 3.43
N VAL A 102 -19.84 -22.92 4.21
CA VAL A 102 -21.08 -22.27 4.63
C VAL A 102 -21.85 -21.77 3.41
N LEU A 103 -21.19 -21.03 2.51
CA LEU A 103 -21.83 -20.51 1.30
C LEU A 103 -22.42 -21.62 0.43
N LYS A 104 -21.68 -22.72 0.20
CA LYS A 104 -22.18 -23.89 -0.55
C LYS A 104 -23.43 -24.48 0.08
N ARG A 105 -23.47 -24.63 1.40
CA ARG A 105 -24.66 -25.13 2.11
C ARG A 105 -25.86 -24.20 1.96
N LEU A 106 -25.64 -22.88 1.94
CA LEU A 106 -26.72 -21.92 1.72
C LEU A 106 -27.27 -21.99 0.29
N THR A 107 -26.41 -22.26 -0.69
CA THR A 107 -26.81 -22.38 -2.10
C THR A 107 -27.42 -23.74 -2.46
N GLU A 108 -27.05 -24.82 -1.77
CA GLU A 108 -27.52 -26.19 -2.03
C GLU A 108 -28.77 -26.57 -1.22
N ARG A 109 -29.42 -25.61 -0.54
CA ARG A 109 -30.71 -25.86 0.12
C ARG A 109 -31.78 -26.23 -0.93
N PRO A 110 -32.57 -27.30 -0.71
CA PRO A 110 -33.61 -27.72 -1.65
C PRO A 110 -34.81 -26.77 -1.72
N ASP A 111 -35.02 -25.93 -0.70
CA ASP A 111 -36.08 -24.92 -0.71
C ASP A 111 -35.56 -23.57 -1.24
N PRO A 112 -36.27 -22.93 -2.19
CA PRO A 112 -35.91 -21.61 -2.68
C PRO A 112 -35.95 -20.56 -1.55
N LEU A 113 -34.99 -19.63 -1.57
CA LEU A 113 -34.97 -18.48 -0.66
C LEU A 113 -36.30 -17.72 -0.81
N PRO A 114 -37.05 -17.45 0.29
CA PRO A 114 -38.23 -16.61 0.21
C PRO A 114 -37.82 -15.22 -0.30
N GLU A 115 -38.51 -14.74 -1.35
CA GLU A 115 -38.19 -13.46 -2.03
C GLU A 115 -38.31 -12.23 -1.11
N ALA A 116 -38.90 -12.39 0.07
CA ALA A 116 -39.04 -11.34 1.07
C ALA A 116 -38.40 -11.79 2.39
N ASP A 117 -37.58 -10.90 2.95
CA ASP A 117 -36.96 -10.95 4.30
C ASP A 117 -35.49 -11.40 4.42
N GLY A 118 -34.64 -11.07 3.44
CA GLY A 118 -33.18 -10.93 3.65
C GLY A 118 -32.44 -12.13 4.29
N VAL A 119 -31.23 -11.90 4.81
CA VAL A 119 -30.31 -12.94 5.33
C VAL A 119 -30.70 -13.40 6.76
N ALA A 120 -31.69 -12.75 7.38
CA ALA A 120 -32.05 -12.93 8.79
C ALA A 120 -32.48 -14.36 9.21
N PRO A 121 -33.20 -15.17 8.38
CA PRO A 121 -33.63 -16.51 8.81
C PRO A 121 -32.51 -17.57 8.74
N ILE A 122 -31.33 -17.22 8.23
CA ILE A 122 -30.23 -18.17 7.98
C ILE A 122 -29.45 -18.50 9.25
N VAL A 123 -29.45 -17.60 10.23
CA VAL A 123 -28.51 -17.62 11.37
C VAL A 123 -28.97 -18.50 12.54
N ASP A 124 -30.24 -18.92 12.57
CA ASP A 124 -30.84 -19.53 13.78
C ASP A 124 -30.64 -21.06 13.91
N HIS A 125 -30.11 -21.73 12.89
CA HIS A 125 -29.97 -23.20 12.88
C HIS A 125 -28.63 -23.69 12.30
N SER A 126 -27.53 -23.56 13.05
CA SER A 126 -26.34 -24.39 12.76
C SER A 126 -25.55 -24.77 14.01
N PRO A 127 -25.31 -26.08 14.25
CA PRO A 127 -24.38 -26.53 15.27
C PRO A 127 -22.93 -26.25 14.87
N ALA A 128 -22.06 -26.13 15.88
CA ALA A 128 -20.63 -25.81 15.74
C ALA A 128 -19.90 -26.73 14.74
N LEU A 129 -19.07 -26.12 13.88
CA LEU A 129 -18.32 -26.79 12.81
C LEU A 129 -17.01 -27.43 13.34
N PRO A 130 -16.63 -28.63 12.86
CA PRO A 130 -15.32 -29.22 13.12
C PRO A 130 -14.26 -28.69 12.14
N VAL A 131 -13.03 -28.50 12.65
CA VAL A 131 -11.85 -28.11 11.86
C VAL A 131 -11.22 -29.37 11.26
N CYS A 132 -11.23 -29.49 9.93
CA CYS A 132 -10.51 -30.55 9.22
C CYS A 132 -9.09 -30.09 8.86
N GLY A 133 -8.08 -30.76 9.44
CA GLY A 133 -6.69 -30.66 9.04
C GLY A 133 -6.37 -31.58 7.86
N GLY A 134 -5.71 -31.05 6.84
CA GLY A 134 -5.17 -31.81 5.72
C GLY A 134 -3.76 -31.34 5.39
N LYS A 135 -2.82 -32.28 5.27
CA LYS A 135 -1.44 -32.04 4.82
C LYS A 135 -1.40 -31.96 3.29
N ILE A 136 -0.60 -31.04 2.75
CA ILE A 136 -0.34 -30.91 1.32
C ILE A 136 1.13 -31.27 1.07
N ASN A 137 1.38 -32.18 0.12
CA ASN A 137 2.72 -32.52 -0.34
C ASN A 137 3.21 -31.43 -1.29
N ALA A 138 4.39 -30.88 -1.04
CA ALA A 138 5.03 -29.88 -1.88
C ALA A 138 6.01 -30.56 -2.85
N GLU A 139 5.71 -30.51 -4.14
CA GLU A 139 6.73 -30.67 -5.19
C GLU A 139 7.43 -29.33 -5.44
N ARG A 140 8.67 -29.41 -5.93
CA ARG A 140 9.59 -28.28 -6.13
C ARG A 140 9.08 -27.40 -7.27
N ILE A 141 8.54 -26.22 -6.94
CA ILE A 141 8.18 -25.19 -7.92
C ILE A 141 9.43 -24.35 -8.22
N ASP A 142 9.71 -24.09 -9.50
CA ASP A 142 10.79 -23.19 -9.91
C ASP A 142 10.40 -21.73 -9.62
N PHE A 143 11.32 -20.98 -9.00
CA PHE A 143 11.01 -19.77 -8.24
C PHE A 143 10.63 -18.56 -9.11
N MET A 144 11.06 -18.52 -10.38
CA MET A 144 10.67 -17.46 -11.33
C MET A 144 9.28 -17.66 -11.92
N ASP A 145 8.79 -18.90 -11.96
CA ASP A 145 7.47 -19.23 -12.52
C ASP A 145 6.31 -19.02 -11.51
N ALA A 146 6.64 -18.90 -10.21
CA ALA A 146 5.66 -18.72 -9.14
C ALA A 146 5.15 -17.28 -8.98
N CYS A 147 5.96 -16.26 -9.31
CA CYS A 147 5.58 -14.85 -9.13
C CYS A 147 4.31 -14.46 -9.92
N PRO A 148 4.18 -14.77 -11.22
CA PRO A 148 2.95 -14.48 -11.97
C PRO A 148 1.73 -15.22 -11.42
N MET A 149 1.91 -16.45 -10.92
CA MET A 149 0.85 -17.29 -10.36
C MET A 149 0.25 -16.70 -9.07
N ILE A 150 1.07 -16.11 -8.20
CA ILE A 150 0.59 -15.51 -6.93
C ILE A 150 -0.22 -14.23 -7.18
N HIS A 151 0.21 -13.40 -8.12
CA HIS A 151 -0.49 -12.15 -8.46
C HIS A 151 -1.84 -12.39 -9.18
N GLY A 152 -2.07 -13.58 -9.73
CA GLY A 152 -3.31 -13.93 -10.46
C GLY A 152 -4.44 -14.56 -9.64
N LEU A 153 -4.29 -14.73 -8.33
CA LEU A 153 -5.25 -15.48 -7.49
C LEU A 153 -6.51 -14.68 -7.08
N GLY A 154 -6.64 -13.41 -7.45
CA GLY A 154 -7.84 -12.59 -7.21
C GLY A 154 -8.26 -11.85 -8.48
N GLY A 155 -9.56 -11.87 -8.81
CA GLY A 155 -10.07 -11.15 -9.98
C GLY A 155 -9.81 -9.65 -9.89
N GLU A 156 -9.37 -9.02 -10.99
CA GLU A 156 -9.01 -7.60 -11.04
C GLU A 156 -10.14 -6.66 -10.56
N ALA A 157 -11.40 -7.06 -10.72
CA ALA A 157 -12.57 -6.28 -10.33
C ALA A 157 -12.82 -6.24 -8.81
N GLU A 158 -12.34 -7.23 -8.05
CA GLU A 158 -12.57 -7.31 -6.58
C GLU A 158 -11.56 -6.47 -5.79
N GLN A 159 -10.52 -5.95 -6.44
CA GLN A 159 -9.39 -5.27 -5.78
C GLN A 159 -9.49 -3.74 -5.80
N VAL A 160 -10.47 -3.15 -6.48
CA VAL A 160 -10.65 -1.69 -6.59
C VAL A 160 -12.01 -1.27 -6.02
N ARG A 161 -11.99 -0.35 -5.06
CA ARG A 161 -13.17 0.19 -4.39
C ARG A 161 -13.49 1.58 -4.94
N ILE A 162 -14.77 1.89 -5.11
CA ILE A 162 -15.20 3.26 -5.43
C ILE A 162 -15.52 3.98 -4.13
N LEU A 163 -14.76 5.04 -3.83
CA LEU A 163 -14.89 5.82 -2.60
C LEU A 163 -15.32 7.25 -2.93
N TYR A 164 -16.25 7.78 -2.14
CA TYR A 164 -16.49 9.22 -2.09
C TYR A 164 -15.75 9.80 -0.89
N LEU A 165 -14.84 10.74 -1.14
CA LEU A 165 -14.18 11.49 -0.08
C LEU A 165 -14.87 12.85 0.08
N PRO A 166 -15.37 13.21 1.28
CA PRO A 166 -16.01 14.50 1.46
C PRO A 166 -14.99 15.65 1.42
N PRO A 167 -15.39 16.86 0.99
CA PRO A 167 -14.55 18.04 1.13
C PRO A 167 -14.24 18.31 2.60
N CYS A 168 -13.01 18.71 2.89
CA CYS A 168 -12.59 19.01 4.25
C CYS A 168 -11.43 20.01 4.26
N ASP A 169 -11.15 20.54 5.45
CA ASP A 169 -9.93 21.31 5.66
C ASP A 169 -8.78 20.39 6.03
N ALA A 170 -7.60 20.70 5.51
CA ALA A 170 -6.37 19.98 5.79
C ALA A 170 -5.25 20.95 6.17
N ALA A 171 -4.38 20.50 7.06
CA ALA A 171 -3.06 21.09 7.21
C ALA A 171 -2.10 20.39 6.25
N ALA A 172 -1.40 21.19 5.45
CA ALA A 172 -0.48 20.74 4.43
C ALA A 172 0.96 21.04 4.84
N VAL A 173 1.84 20.06 4.77
CA VAL A 173 3.29 20.22 4.92
C VAL A 173 3.98 19.71 3.67
N ARG A 174 4.96 20.46 3.16
CA ARG A 174 5.65 20.12 1.93
C ARG A 174 7.15 20.23 2.11
N PHE A 175 7.88 19.29 1.52
CA PHE A 175 9.32 19.35 1.40
C PHE A 175 9.75 19.13 -0.05
N VAL A 176 10.76 19.87 -0.51
CA VAL A 176 11.38 19.71 -1.82
C VAL A 176 12.88 19.55 -1.60
N GLY A 177 13.46 18.49 -2.13
CA GLY A 177 14.88 18.20 -1.95
C GLY A 177 15.17 16.71 -1.94
N GLU A 178 16.19 16.33 -1.17
CA GLU A 178 16.57 14.94 -0.96
C GLU A 178 15.58 14.23 -0.04
N SER A 179 15.21 12.99 -0.38
CA SER A 179 14.27 12.16 0.38
C SER A 179 13.05 12.97 0.86
N PRO A 180 12.30 13.59 -0.08
CA PRO A 180 11.27 14.54 0.28
C PRO A 180 10.11 13.89 1.04
N GLU A 181 9.86 12.59 0.84
CA GLU A 181 8.87 11.81 1.59
C GLU A 181 9.22 11.77 3.08
N GLU A 182 10.45 11.39 3.44
CA GLU A 182 10.88 11.30 4.84
C GLU A 182 10.87 12.67 5.51
N ASN A 183 11.39 13.69 4.81
CA ASN A 183 11.45 15.04 5.36
C ASN A 183 10.05 15.67 5.50
N ALA A 184 9.14 15.45 4.55
CA ALA A 184 7.75 15.88 4.67
C ALA A 184 7.02 15.09 5.78
N GLU A 185 7.32 13.80 5.95
CA GLU A 185 6.76 13.00 7.04
C GLU A 185 7.21 13.55 8.40
N ARG A 186 8.49 13.93 8.55
CA ARG A 186 8.99 14.56 9.78
C ARG A 186 8.22 15.84 10.12
N LEU A 187 8.02 16.72 9.14
CA LEU A 187 7.21 17.94 9.31
C LEU A 187 5.76 17.61 9.72
N LEU A 188 5.19 16.55 9.15
CA LEU A 188 3.84 16.09 9.51
C LEU A 188 3.80 15.60 10.96
N CYS A 189 4.78 14.82 11.39
CA CYS A 189 4.87 14.33 12.77
C CYS A 189 4.96 15.49 13.74
N ASP A 190 5.88 16.41 13.50
CA ASP A 190 6.09 17.59 14.32
C ASP A 190 4.78 18.39 14.44
N PHE A 191 4.05 18.57 13.34
CA PHE A 191 2.76 19.24 13.35
C PHE A 191 1.71 18.49 14.19
N VAL A 192 1.54 17.19 13.96
CA VAL A 192 0.52 16.37 14.65
C VAL A 192 0.81 16.27 16.16
N GLU A 193 2.07 16.13 16.54
CA GLU A 193 2.51 16.03 17.93
C GLU A 193 2.35 17.37 18.65
N ASN A 194 2.90 18.45 18.09
CA ASN A 194 2.85 19.78 18.73
C ASN A 194 1.42 20.31 18.88
N THR A 195 0.54 20.00 17.93
CA THR A 195 -0.87 20.41 17.99
C THR A 195 -1.76 19.42 18.76
N ARG A 196 -1.24 18.24 19.12
CA ARG A 196 -1.98 17.09 19.65
C ARG A 196 -3.17 16.71 18.76
N LEU A 197 -3.00 16.78 17.43
CA LEU A 197 -4.09 16.62 16.48
C LEU A 197 -4.79 15.26 16.62
N HIS A 198 -4.03 14.17 16.81
CA HIS A 198 -4.58 12.82 16.99
C HIS A 198 -5.51 12.67 18.21
N GLN A 199 -5.35 13.52 19.24
CA GLN A 199 -6.26 13.55 20.40
C GLN A 199 -7.51 14.40 20.12
N LYS A 200 -7.35 15.49 19.37
CA LYS A 200 -8.45 16.40 19.00
C LYS A 200 -9.33 15.85 17.88
N LYS A 201 -8.75 15.07 16.97
CA LYS A 201 -9.37 14.48 15.80
C LYS A 201 -8.90 13.02 15.62
N PRO A 202 -9.47 12.05 16.37
CA PRO A 202 -9.11 10.64 16.27
C PRO A 202 -9.41 10.01 14.90
N ASP A 203 -10.37 10.58 14.17
CA ASP A 203 -10.74 10.23 12.80
C ASP A 203 -9.91 11.00 11.75
N LEU A 204 -8.72 11.50 12.12
CA LEU A 204 -7.83 12.16 11.17
C LEU A 204 -7.47 11.21 10.03
N ARG A 205 -7.31 11.80 8.85
CA ARG A 205 -6.88 11.10 7.64
C ARG A 205 -5.64 11.79 7.13
N VAL A 206 -4.69 11.00 6.63
CA VAL A 206 -3.42 11.48 6.10
C VAL A 206 -3.33 11.07 4.64
N PHE A 207 -3.12 12.06 3.78
CA PHE A 207 -2.90 11.89 2.35
C PHE A 207 -1.49 12.37 2.01
N GLY A 208 -0.77 11.61 1.19
CA GLY A 208 0.53 11.98 0.65
C GLY A 208 0.50 11.97 -0.87
N PHE A 209 1.29 12.83 -1.51
CA PHE A 209 1.47 12.82 -2.96
C PHE A 209 2.73 13.59 -3.35
N ASN A 210 3.31 13.26 -4.52
CA ASN A 210 4.45 14.01 -5.02
C ASN A 210 4.02 15.43 -5.45
N ASN A 211 4.71 16.44 -4.95
CA ASN A 211 4.51 17.83 -5.34
C ASN A 211 5.78 18.71 -5.15
N PRO A 212 6.50 19.07 -6.23
CA PRO A 212 6.26 18.67 -7.62
C PRO A 212 6.59 17.19 -7.87
N SER A 213 5.93 16.58 -8.86
CA SER A 213 6.16 15.19 -9.26
C SER A 213 7.57 14.96 -9.82
N PRO A 214 8.20 13.79 -9.55
CA PRO A 214 9.50 13.47 -10.11
C PRO A 214 9.39 13.15 -11.61
N HIS A 215 9.83 14.04 -12.48
CA HIS A 215 9.90 13.82 -13.93
C HIS A 215 11.21 13.10 -14.35
N GLY A 216 11.57 12.04 -13.60
CA GLY A 216 12.81 11.30 -13.82
C GLY A 216 14.10 12.05 -13.44
N GLN A 217 13.98 13.19 -12.74
CA GLN A 217 15.08 14.01 -12.27
C GLN A 217 14.88 14.36 -10.78
N GLU A 218 15.99 14.69 -10.12
CA GLU A 218 16.03 15.21 -8.75
C GLU A 218 16.53 16.67 -8.76
N PRO A 219 16.10 17.53 -7.82
CA PRO A 219 15.18 17.23 -6.72
C PRO A 219 13.69 17.27 -7.14
N TYR A 220 12.86 16.57 -6.38
CA TYR A 220 11.39 16.61 -6.46
C TYR A 220 10.82 16.91 -5.07
N GLY A 221 9.50 17.01 -4.95
CA GLY A 221 8.87 17.26 -3.66
C GLY A 221 7.80 16.25 -3.29
N TYR A 222 7.48 16.22 -2.01
CA TYR A 222 6.39 15.45 -1.44
C TYR A 222 5.62 16.33 -0.47
N GLU A 223 4.30 16.17 -0.51
CA GLU A 223 3.38 16.95 0.31
C GLU A 223 2.42 16.01 1.04
N PHE A 224 2.31 16.22 2.35
CA PHE A 224 1.33 15.55 3.21
C PHE A 224 0.21 16.50 3.56
N TRP A 225 -1.03 16.02 3.44
CA TRP A 225 -2.23 16.65 3.94
C TRP A 225 -2.79 15.82 5.08
N VAL A 226 -3.03 16.44 6.23
CA VAL A 226 -3.76 15.81 7.35
C VAL A 226 -5.04 16.56 7.62
N THR A 227 -6.16 15.83 7.73
CA THR A 227 -7.45 16.46 8.00
C THR A 227 -7.47 17.11 9.38
N ILE A 228 -8.06 18.30 9.47
CA ILE A 228 -8.10 19.10 10.70
C ILE A 228 -9.55 19.50 11.05
N PRO A 229 -9.86 19.73 12.34
CA PRO A 229 -11.12 20.34 12.74
C PRO A 229 -11.33 21.72 12.09
N GLU A 230 -12.59 22.06 11.88
CA GLU A 230 -12.99 23.39 11.42
C GLU A 230 -12.48 24.47 12.40
N GLY A 231 -11.94 25.58 11.86
CA GLY A 231 -11.45 26.69 12.67
C GLY A 231 -10.14 26.47 13.45
N MET A 232 -9.54 25.27 13.41
CA MET A 232 -8.27 24.99 14.11
C MET A 232 -7.10 25.88 13.62
N GLU A 233 -6.29 26.47 14.50
CA GLU A 233 -5.09 27.17 14.01
C GLU A 233 -4.08 26.21 13.37
N VAL A 234 -3.48 26.63 12.25
CA VAL A 234 -2.46 25.86 11.52
C VAL A 234 -1.15 26.68 11.57
N PRO A 235 -0.29 26.46 12.57
CA PRO A 235 0.98 27.16 12.66
C PRO A 235 1.95 26.72 11.56
N ALA A 236 2.81 27.66 11.14
CA ALA A 236 3.92 27.37 10.25
C ALA A 236 4.83 26.27 10.83
N PRO A 237 5.46 25.43 9.98
CA PRO A 237 5.51 25.53 8.51
C PRO A 237 4.31 24.90 7.79
N ALA A 238 3.30 24.40 8.51
CA ALA A 238 2.10 23.87 7.88
C ALA A 238 1.21 25.01 7.33
N GLU A 239 0.52 24.72 6.23
CA GLU A 239 -0.41 25.63 5.58
C GLU A 239 -1.83 25.06 5.60
N ARG A 240 -2.83 25.88 5.91
CA ARG A 240 -4.23 25.46 5.76
C ARG A 240 -4.57 25.37 4.27
N LYS A 241 -5.11 24.23 3.85
CA LYS A 241 -5.64 24.01 2.50
C LYS A 241 -7.05 23.44 2.56
N ARG A 242 -7.80 23.65 1.47
CA ARG A 242 -9.12 23.04 1.27
C ARG A 242 -8.98 21.82 0.37
N PHE A 243 -9.35 20.65 0.88
CA PHE A 243 -9.51 19.46 0.07
C PHE A 243 -10.92 19.45 -0.55
N PRO A 244 -11.04 19.45 -1.88
CA PRO A 244 -12.35 19.48 -2.53
C PRO A 244 -13.13 18.17 -2.44
N GLY A 245 -12.47 17.04 -2.17
CA GLY A 245 -13.10 15.72 -2.13
C GLY A 245 -13.54 15.21 -3.51
N GLY A 246 -14.54 14.31 -3.53
CA GLY A 246 -15.14 13.72 -4.71
C GLY A 246 -14.93 12.20 -4.82
N LEU A 247 -15.24 11.62 -5.99
CA LEU A 247 -15.11 10.19 -6.25
C LEU A 247 -13.67 9.78 -6.59
N TYR A 248 -13.24 8.64 -6.05
CA TYR A 248 -11.94 8.02 -6.24
C TYR A 248 -12.07 6.52 -6.46
N ALA A 249 -11.26 5.98 -7.37
CA ALA A 249 -10.94 4.56 -7.41
C ALA A 249 -9.82 4.30 -6.40
N ALA A 250 -10.02 3.35 -5.50
CA ALA A 250 -9.14 3.06 -4.37
C ALA A 250 -8.62 1.63 -4.42
N HIS A 251 -7.31 1.47 -4.37
CA HIS A 251 -6.64 0.18 -4.33
C HIS A 251 -5.70 0.11 -3.12
N CYS A 252 -5.98 -0.80 -2.20
CA CYS A 252 -5.25 -0.94 -0.94
C CYS A 252 -3.98 -1.77 -1.15
N ILE A 253 -2.84 -1.18 -0.82
CA ILE A 253 -1.52 -1.81 -0.93
C ILE A 253 -0.85 -1.90 0.44
N ARG A 254 0.11 -2.82 0.55
CA ARG A 254 1.07 -2.77 1.65
C ARG A 254 2.08 -1.66 1.36
N MET A 255 2.51 -0.97 2.41
CA MET A 255 3.53 0.08 2.27
C MET A 255 4.77 -0.48 1.55
N GLY A 256 5.23 0.22 0.51
CA GLY A 256 6.33 -0.20 -0.35
C GLY A 256 5.92 -0.82 -1.69
N ASP A 257 4.68 -1.32 -1.83
CA ASP A 257 4.20 -1.92 -3.09
C ASP A 257 3.71 -0.85 -4.10
N PHE A 258 4.48 0.23 -4.28
CA PHE A 258 4.09 1.37 -5.12
C PHE A 258 4.06 1.08 -6.62
N GLN A 259 4.51 -0.10 -7.08
CA GLN A 259 4.34 -0.56 -8.46
C GLN A 259 2.86 -0.78 -8.83
N GLU A 260 2.00 -1.03 -7.84
CA GLU A 260 0.56 -1.25 -8.01
C GLU A 260 -0.19 -0.01 -8.54
N TRP A 261 0.45 1.17 -8.53
CA TRP A 261 -0.05 2.33 -9.30
C TRP A 261 -0.29 1.97 -10.77
N GLY A 262 0.56 1.11 -11.36
CA GLY A 262 0.39 0.63 -12.73
C GLY A 262 -0.88 -0.20 -12.92
N PHE A 263 -1.24 -1.03 -11.93
CA PHE A 263 -2.49 -1.79 -11.95
C PHE A 263 -3.70 -0.84 -11.86
N LEU A 264 -3.73 0.05 -10.87
CA LEU A 264 -4.85 0.98 -10.67
C LEU A 264 -5.04 1.91 -11.88
N ASN A 265 -3.96 2.41 -12.47
CA ASN A 265 -4.04 3.25 -13.68
C ASN A 265 -4.65 2.48 -14.85
N ARG A 266 -4.19 1.25 -15.12
CA ARG A 266 -4.78 0.40 -16.17
C ARG A 266 -6.25 0.13 -15.90
N TRP A 267 -6.62 -0.17 -14.65
CA TRP A 267 -8.01 -0.40 -14.28
C TRP A 267 -8.88 0.81 -14.60
N VAL A 268 -8.45 2.03 -14.25
CA VAL A 268 -9.21 3.26 -14.55
C VAL A 268 -9.28 3.53 -16.05
N GLU A 269 -8.21 3.26 -16.81
CA GLU A 269 -8.16 3.46 -18.26
C GLU A 269 -9.09 2.50 -19.02
N THR A 270 -9.22 1.25 -18.57
CA THR A 270 -10.02 0.23 -19.25
C THR A 270 -11.43 0.08 -18.67
N ASN A 271 -11.75 0.73 -17.54
CA ASN A 271 -13.05 0.63 -16.90
C ASN A 271 -14.19 1.09 -17.82
N GLY A 272 -15.29 0.33 -17.89
CA GLY A 272 -16.44 0.67 -18.75
C GLY A 272 -17.35 1.78 -18.22
N VAL A 273 -17.28 2.10 -16.93
CA VAL A 273 -18.21 3.00 -16.22
C VAL A 273 -17.55 4.32 -15.83
N TYR A 274 -16.29 4.25 -15.36
CA TYR A 274 -15.56 5.39 -14.84
C TYR A 274 -14.40 5.77 -15.75
N GLU A 275 -14.05 7.06 -15.73
CA GLU A 275 -12.84 7.60 -16.33
C GLU A 275 -12.11 8.51 -15.33
N ARG A 276 -10.83 8.77 -15.60
CA ARG A 276 -10.02 9.67 -14.77
C ARG A 276 -10.57 11.10 -14.81
N ASP A 277 -10.78 11.69 -13.64
CA ASP A 277 -11.19 13.09 -13.53
C ASP A 277 -9.98 14.02 -13.45
N SER A 278 -9.36 14.23 -14.62
CA SER A 278 -8.19 15.09 -14.79
C SER A 278 -8.58 16.57 -14.56
N GLY A 279 -7.93 17.24 -13.60
CA GLY A 279 -8.19 18.64 -13.25
C GLY A 279 -8.71 18.85 -11.84
N ARG A 280 -8.91 17.78 -11.07
CA ARG A 280 -9.21 17.86 -9.65
C ARG A 280 -7.91 17.95 -8.83
N GLY A 281 -7.84 18.95 -7.95
CA GLY A 281 -6.72 19.10 -7.02
C GLY A 281 -6.61 17.95 -6.01
N PRO A 282 -5.44 17.74 -5.40
CA PRO A 282 -4.25 18.60 -5.48
C PRO A 282 -3.53 18.56 -6.83
N ASP A 283 -2.80 19.63 -7.16
CA ASP A 283 -2.11 19.78 -8.45
C ASP A 283 -1.01 18.72 -8.67
N GLY A 284 -0.39 18.27 -7.59
CA GLY A 284 0.60 17.18 -7.61
C GLY A 284 -0.02 15.85 -8.02
N MET A 285 0.68 15.08 -8.86
CA MET A 285 0.25 13.77 -9.36
C MET A 285 -1.12 13.76 -10.09
N GLY A 286 -1.60 14.92 -10.57
CA GLY A 286 -2.88 15.01 -11.27
C GLY A 286 -4.05 14.55 -10.41
N GLY A 287 -4.06 14.95 -9.14
CA GLY A 287 -5.11 14.64 -8.16
C GLY A 287 -5.03 13.25 -7.53
N CYS A 288 -4.06 12.43 -7.90
CA CYS A 288 -3.82 11.14 -7.24
C CYS A 288 -3.29 11.33 -5.82
N LEU A 289 -3.71 10.45 -4.91
CA LEU A 289 -3.34 10.49 -3.49
C LEU A 289 -2.88 9.12 -2.99
N GLU A 290 -2.01 9.12 -2.00
CA GLU A 290 -1.66 7.99 -1.14
C GLU A 290 -2.32 8.21 0.23
N GLU A 291 -3.41 7.51 0.56
CA GLU A 291 -4.04 7.61 1.87
C GLU A 291 -3.45 6.60 2.85
N HIS A 292 -2.90 7.07 3.97
CA HIS A 292 -2.28 6.22 4.98
C HIS A 292 -3.32 5.69 5.98
N LEU A 293 -3.83 4.48 5.74
CA LEU A 293 -4.99 3.93 6.45
C LEU A 293 -4.77 3.69 7.95
N ASN A 294 -3.52 3.45 8.36
CA ASN A 294 -3.17 3.23 9.76
C ASN A 294 -2.61 4.49 10.45
N ALA A 295 -2.91 5.69 9.93
CA ALA A 295 -2.37 6.94 10.43
C ALA A 295 -2.64 7.19 11.92
N PHE A 296 -3.86 6.92 12.39
CA PHE A 296 -4.17 7.06 13.81
C PHE A 296 -3.24 6.22 14.69
N LEU A 297 -3.14 4.91 14.40
CA LEU A 297 -2.28 3.98 15.12
C LEU A 297 -0.80 4.34 15.00
N ARG A 298 -0.38 4.91 13.87
CA ARG A 298 0.96 5.47 13.75
C ARG A 298 1.17 6.52 14.85
N PHE A 299 0.28 7.49 14.97
CA PHE A 299 0.52 8.66 15.82
C PHE A 299 0.35 8.33 17.30
N GLU A 300 -0.58 7.43 17.62
CA GLU A 300 -0.75 6.90 18.97
C GLU A 300 0.52 6.19 19.48
N ASN A 301 1.23 5.49 18.60
CA ASN A 301 2.47 4.79 18.94
C ASN A 301 3.74 5.69 18.88
N GLY A 302 3.58 6.99 18.61
CA GLY A 302 4.67 7.97 18.54
C GLY A 302 5.86 7.50 17.68
N ALA A 303 7.07 7.57 18.24
CA ALA A 303 8.31 7.22 17.54
C ALA A 303 8.40 5.75 17.08
N ALA A 304 7.63 4.83 17.69
CA ALA A 304 7.57 3.44 17.26
C ALA A 304 6.53 3.19 16.15
N GLY A 305 5.60 4.12 15.96
CA GLY A 305 4.56 4.04 14.93
C GLY A 305 5.12 4.22 13.53
N ARG A 306 4.55 3.49 12.57
CA ARG A 306 4.92 3.55 11.15
C ARG A 306 3.67 3.40 10.29
N PHE A 307 3.68 4.00 9.11
CA PHE A 307 2.68 3.69 8.10
C PHE A 307 2.95 2.30 7.51
N SER A 308 1.91 1.47 7.41
CA SER A 308 2.02 0.07 6.98
C SER A 308 1.09 -0.29 5.84
N GLN A 309 0.02 0.48 5.64
CA GLN A 309 -0.96 0.28 4.59
C GLN A 309 -1.35 1.62 3.98
N VAL A 310 -1.54 1.59 2.66
CA VAL A 310 -1.85 2.79 1.88
C VAL A 310 -2.95 2.44 0.90
N ASP A 311 -3.97 3.29 0.80
CA ASP A 311 -4.85 3.30 -0.37
C ASP A 311 -4.22 4.18 -1.45
N LEU A 312 -4.00 3.60 -2.63
CA LEU A 312 -3.73 4.36 -3.85
C LEU A 312 -5.07 4.88 -4.36
N LEU A 313 -5.18 6.20 -4.54
CA LEU A 313 -6.42 6.86 -4.91
C LEU A 313 -6.25 7.59 -6.25
N THR A 314 -7.04 7.21 -7.24
CA THR A 314 -7.13 7.93 -8.52
C THR A 314 -8.47 8.66 -8.60
N PRO A 315 -8.49 9.98 -8.83
CA PRO A 315 -9.75 10.72 -8.96
C PRO A 315 -10.49 10.25 -10.22
N ILE A 316 -11.78 9.99 -10.08
CA ILE A 316 -12.63 9.48 -11.16
C ILE A 316 -13.95 10.25 -11.25
N ARG A 317 -14.60 10.08 -12.39
CA ARG A 317 -16.00 10.48 -12.65
C ARG A 317 -16.67 9.42 -13.53
N GLU A 318 -17.99 9.39 -13.54
CA GLU A 318 -18.74 8.55 -14.48
C GLU A 318 -18.54 9.05 -15.91
N LYS A 319 -18.40 8.10 -16.84
CA LYS A 319 -18.37 8.38 -18.28
C LYS A 319 -19.73 8.96 -18.70
N LYS A 320 -19.68 9.97 -19.56
CA LYS A 320 -20.87 10.56 -20.18
C LYS A 320 -21.32 9.77 -21.41
#